data_AF-A0AAT9LMB6-F1
#
_entry.id   AF-A0AAT9LMB6-F1
#
_cell.length_a   1.000
_cell.length_b   1.000
_cell.length_c   1.000
_cell.angle_alpha   90.00
_cell.angle_beta   90.00
_cell.angle_gamma   90.00
#
_symmetry.space_group_name_H-M   'P 1'
#
loop_
_entity.id
_entity.type
_entity.pdbx_description
1 polymer ?
#
loop_
_entity_poly.entity_id
_entity_poly.type
_entity_poly.pdbx_seq_one_letter_code
_entity_poly.pdbx_strand_id
1 'polypeptide(L)'
;MSDISALAQALAVVDNDGDGRPELLADGRSVATITATLAEPRAGVEVSFEVNRGLLSHKTAITDETGAATVRVRSIAETVLLRITANADGHRATELRLELVPPAF
;
A
#
# COMPACT_ATOMS: atom_id res chain seq x y z
N MET A 1 11.64 20.11 19.41
CA MET A 1 11.71 18.89 18.59
C MET A 1 10.72 19.09 17.47
N SER A 2 11.17 19.11 16.21
CA SER A 2 10.23 19.07 15.08
C SER A 2 9.63 17.66 15.06
N ASP A 3 8.30 17.56 15.11
CA ASP A 3 7.63 16.28 14.98
C ASP A 3 7.97 15.65 13.62
N ILE A 4 8.20 14.33 13.61
CA ILE A 4 8.39 13.59 12.35
C ILE A 4 7.01 13.46 11.69
N SER A 5 6.83 14.08 10.53
CA SER A 5 5.60 14.01 9.75
C SER A 5 5.34 12.56 9.27
N ALA A 6 4.11 12.07 9.40
CA ALA A 6 3.75 10.71 9.02
C ALA A 6 3.42 10.58 7.51
N LEU A 7 3.57 9.38 6.96
CA LEU A 7 2.99 8.99 5.67
C LEU A 7 1.53 8.57 5.86
N ALA A 8 0.63 8.99 4.98
CA ALA A 8 -0.68 8.34 4.85
C ALA A 8 -0.60 7.25 3.77
N GLN A 9 -1.31 6.14 3.96
CA GLN A 9 -1.42 5.09 2.95
C GLN A 9 -2.89 4.78 2.66
N ALA A 10 -3.21 4.59 1.39
CA ALA A 10 -4.55 4.23 0.94
C ALA A 10 -4.50 3.10 -0.10
N LEU A 11 -5.55 2.27 -0.11
CA LEU A 11 -5.83 1.26 -1.12
C LEU A 11 -7.05 1.68 -1.92
N ALA A 12 -7.00 1.44 -3.23
CA ALA A 12 -8.16 1.57 -4.11
C ALA A 12 -8.95 0.24 -4.19
N VAL A 13 -9.38 -0.27 -3.04
CA VAL A 13 -10.12 -1.54 -2.91
C VAL A 13 -11.22 -1.40 -1.85
N VAL A 14 -12.32 -2.14 -2.00
CA VAL A 14 -13.48 -2.10 -1.10
C VAL A 14 -13.25 -3.04 0.10
N ASP A 15 -13.78 -2.64 1.25
CA ASP A 15 -14.00 -3.48 2.45
C ASP A 15 -15.45 -3.98 2.37
N ASN A 16 -15.62 -5.28 2.13
CA ASN A 16 -16.91 -5.91 1.85
C ASN A 16 -17.54 -6.53 3.09
N ASP A 17 -16.75 -6.84 4.14
CA ASP A 17 -17.26 -7.45 5.36
C ASP A 17 -17.38 -6.49 6.55
N GLY A 18 -16.85 -5.26 6.41
CA GLY A 18 -17.00 -4.16 7.34
C GLY A 18 -16.06 -4.22 8.54
N ASP A 19 -14.99 -5.03 8.49
CA ASP A 19 -14.03 -5.17 9.58
C ASP A 19 -12.94 -4.07 9.60
N GLY A 20 -12.95 -3.18 8.60
CA GLY A 20 -11.99 -2.09 8.43
C GLY A 20 -10.76 -2.49 7.60
N ARG A 21 -10.76 -3.65 6.93
CA ARG A 21 -9.70 -4.11 6.05
C ARG A 21 -10.26 -4.39 4.67
N PRO A 22 -9.76 -3.73 3.62
CA PRO A 22 -10.18 -4.04 2.27
C PRO A 22 -9.78 -5.48 1.87
N GLU A 23 -10.51 -6.07 0.93
CA GLU A 23 -10.23 -7.42 0.44
C GLU A 23 -9.89 -7.47 -1.05
N LEU A 24 -8.96 -8.35 -1.42
CA LEU A 24 -8.57 -8.64 -2.79
C LEU A 24 -8.62 -10.14 -3.03
N LEU A 25 -9.06 -10.58 -4.22
CA LEU A 25 -9.15 -12.02 -4.51
C LEU A 25 -7.76 -12.67 -4.55
N ALA A 26 -7.65 -13.82 -3.88
CA ALA A 26 -6.48 -14.67 -3.82
C ALA A 26 -6.40 -15.59 -5.05
N ASP A 27 -6.38 -15.01 -6.25
CA ASP A 27 -6.40 -15.73 -7.54
C ASP A 27 -5.05 -15.70 -8.29
N GLY A 28 -4.03 -15.09 -7.69
CA GLY A 28 -2.71 -14.88 -8.29
C GLY A 28 -2.65 -13.81 -9.40
N ARG A 29 -3.75 -13.09 -9.64
CA ARG A 29 -3.92 -12.21 -10.80
C ARG A 29 -4.50 -10.84 -10.44
N SER A 30 -5.35 -10.78 -9.42
CA SER A 30 -6.00 -9.58 -8.94
C SER A 30 -4.96 -8.57 -8.46
N VAL A 31 -5.23 -7.30 -8.73
CA VAL A 31 -4.29 -6.19 -8.49
C VAL A 31 -4.97 -5.10 -7.69
N ALA A 32 -4.27 -4.58 -6.68
CA ALA A 32 -4.64 -3.38 -5.97
C ALA A 32 -3.64 -2.25 -6.23
N THR A 33 -4.12 -1.02 -6.28
CA THR A 33 -3.28 0.18 -6.31
C THR A 33 -3.08 0.69 -4.89
N ILE A 34 -1.84 0.95 -4.53
CA ILE A 34 -1.42 1.48 -3.24
C ILE A 34 -0.85 2.86 -3.47
N THR A 35 -1.32 3.84 -2.71
CA THR A 35 -0.79 5.21 -2.73
C THR A 35 -0.31 5.58 -1.34
N ALA A 36 0.95 6.01 -1.24
CA ALA A 36 1.51 6.64 -0.07
C ALA A 36 1.61 8.15 -0.30
N THR A 37 1.14 8.94 0.65
CA THR A 37 1.09 10.41 0.55
C THR A 37 1.83 11.03 1.72
N LEU A 38 2.72 11.98 1.42
CA LEU A 38 3.38 12.80 2.44
C LEU A 38 2.34 13.70 3.13
N ALA A 39 2.42 13.88 4.44
CA ALA A 39 1.56 14.86 5.14
C ALA A 39 1.80 16.30 4.66
N GLU A 40 3.04 16.60 4.26
CA GLU A 40 3.43 17.85 3.62
C GLU A 40 3.73 17.58 2.13
N PRO A 41 2.85 18.00 1.21
CA PRO A 41 2.99 17.73 -0.21
C PRO A 41 4.32 18.21 -0.80
N ARG A 42 5.07 17.30 -1.41
CA ARG A 42 6.33 17.60 -2.08
C ARG A 42 6.62 16.56 -3.17
N ALA A 43 6.91 17.03 -4.38
CA ALA A 43 7.37 16.18 -5.47
C ALA A 43 8.85 15.77 -5.32
N GLY A 44 9.22 14.64 -5.93
CA GLY A 44 10.61 14.22 -6.04
C GLY A 44 11.16 13.49 -4.81
N VAL A 45 10.32 13.11 -3.86
CA VAL A 45 10.71 12.29 -2.70
C VAL A 45 10.55 10.82 -3.08
N GLU A 46 11.59 10.01 -2.85
CA GLU A 46 11.49 8.56 -3.04
C GLU A 46 10.77 7.91 -1.85
N VAL A 47 9.75 7.11 -2.16
CA VAL A 47 9.06 6.25 -1.20
C VAL A 47 9.40 4.80 -1.53
N SER A 48 9.86 4.07 -0.54
CA SER A 48 10.09 2.63 -0.60
C SER A 48 8.88 1.86 -0.09
N PHE A 49 8.58 0.72 -0.73
CA PHE A 49 7.46 -0.15 -0.42
C PHE A 49 7.95 -1.59 -0.22
N GLU A 50 7.45 -2.23 0.82
CA GLU A 50 7.68 -3.64 1.10
C GLU A 50 6.34 -4.35 1.29
N VAL A 51 6.29 -5.64 0.94
CA VAL A 51 5.12 -6.48 1.18
C VAL A 51 5.54 -7.87 1.65
N ASN A 52 4.82 -8.43 2.62
CA ASN A 52 5.12 -9.76 3.17
C ASN A 52 4.76 -10.92 2.22
N ARG A 53 3.81 -10.72 1.30
CA ARG A 53 3.30 -11.67 0.30
C ARG A 53 2.88 -10.92 -0.97
N GLY A 54 2.54 -11.59 -2.07
CA GLY A 54 2.21 -10.89 -3.31
C GLY A 54 3.44 -10.38 -4.07
N LEU A 55 3.19 -9.64 -5.14
CA LEU A 55 4.23 -9.03 -5.96
C LEU A 55 3.95 -7.55 -6.20
N LEU A 56 4.85 -6.67 -5.75
CA LEU A 56 4.81 -5.25 -6.10
C LEU A 56 5.26 -5.03 -7.54
N SER A 57 4.63 -4.08 -8.25
CA SER A 57 5.07 -3.64 -9.57
C SER A 57 6.47 -3.01 -9.53
N HIS A 58 6.74 -2.25 -8.47
CA HIS A 58 8.04 -1.64 -8.15
C HIS A 58 8.19 -1.59 -6.63
N LYS A 59 9.43 -1.66 -6.14
CA LYS A 59 9.73 -1.50 -4.71
C LYS A 59 9.90 -0.04 -4.28
N THR A 60 10.01 0.89 -5.23
CA THR A 60 10.05 2.33 -4.95
C THR A 60 9.19 3.09 -5.95
N ALA A 61 8.75 4.29 -5.56
CA ALA A 61 8.11 5.26 -6.44
C ALA A 61 8.45 6.69 -5.98
N ILE A 62 8.43 7.64 -6.92
CA ILE A 62 8.71 9.05 -6.64
C ILE A 62 7.39 9.80 -6.46
N THR A 63 7.33 10.67 -5.45
CA THR A 63 6.15 11.50 -5.21
C THR A 63 5.91 12.52 -6.31
N ASP A 64 4.64 12.74 -6.66
CA ASP A 64 4.19 13.82 -7.53
C ASP A 64 4.02 15.17 -6.78
N GLU A 65 3.49 16.18 -7.46
CA GLU A 65 3.24 17.52 -6.90
C GLU A 65 2.29 17.52 -5.69
N THR A 66 1.46 16.49 -5.55
CA THR A 66 0.57 16.31 -4.39
C THR A 66 1.25 15.57 -3.23
N GLY A 67 2.51 15.16 -3.41
CA GLY A 67 3.23 14.33 -2.44
C GLY A 67 2.85 12.85 -2.51
N ALA A 68 2.21 12.39 -3.59
CA ALA A 68 1.72 11.02 -3.72
C ALA A 68 2.68 10.14 -4.53
N ALA A 69 3.05 8.99 -3.98
CA ALA A 69 3.81 7.93 -4.65
C ALA A 69 2.92 6.67 -4.76
N THR A 70 2.83 6.09 -5.96
CA THR A 70 1.89 5.00 -6.24
C THR A 70 2.58 3.75 -6.78
N VAL A 71 2.25 2.59 -6.21
CA VAL A 71 2.65 1.27 -6.70
C VAL A 71 1.43 0.36 -6.83
N ARG A 72 1.59 -0.81 -7.44
CA ARG A 72 0.55 -1.84 -7.51
C ARG A 72 1.03 -3.11 -6.84
N VAL A 73 0.14 -3.82 -6.14
CA VAL A 73 0.40 -5.17 -5.63
C VAL A 73 -0.48 -6.15 -6.36
N ARG A 74 0.11 -7.24 -6.88
CA ARG A 74 -0.61 -8.40 -7.41
C ARG A 74 -0.74 -9.46 -6.32
N SER A 75 -1.94 -10.04 -6.19
CA SER A 75 -2.23 -11.11 -5.24
C SER A 75 -1.46 -12.40 -5.57
N ILE A 76 -1.44 -13.31 -4.60
CA ILE A 76 -1.04 -14.72 -4.76
C ILE A 76 -2.27 -15.62 -4.63
N ALA A 77 -2.13 -16.90 -4.97
CA ALA A 77 -3.20 -17.89 -4.84
C ALA A 77 -3.28 -18.49 -3.41
N GLU A 78 -3.16 -17.64 -2.39
CA GLU A 78 -3.24 -18.02 -0.98
C GLU A 78 -4.06 -16.99 -0.20
N THR A 79 -5.04 -17.46 0.58
CA THR A 79 -5.81 -16.63 1.50
C THR A 79 -4.93 -16.26 2.71
N VAL A 80 -4.63 -14.97 2.87
CA VAL A 80 -3.69 -14.47 3.89
C VAL A 80 -3.83 -12.96 4.07
N LEU A 81 -3.41 -12.45 5.23
CA LEU A 81 -3.26 -11.01 5.44
C LEU A 81 -1.96 -10.49 4.79
N LEU A 82 -2.12 -9.60 3.81
CA LEU A 82 -1.04 -8.78 3.27
C LEU A 82 -0.74 -7.61 4.21
N ARG A 83 0.54 -7.38 4.47
CA ARG A 83 1.07 -6.19 5.14
C ARG A 83 1.97 -5.45 4.17
N ILE A 84 1.59 -4.23 3.82
CA ILE A 84 2.37 -3.32 3.00
C ILE A 84 2.99 -2.28 3.90
N THR A 85 4.31 -2.14 3.86
CA THR A 85 5.02 -1.06 4.58
C THR A 85 5.46 -0.02 3.57
N ALA A 86 5.22 1.27 3.85
CA ALA A 86 5.76 2.37 3.08
C ALA A 86 6.70 3.21 3.95
N ASN A 87 7.84 3.63 3.40
CA ASN A 87 8.85 4.40 4.10
C ASN A 87 9.48 5.48 3.18
N ALA A 88 9.71 6.66 3.74
CA ALA A 88 10.35 7.79 3.08
C ALA A 88 11.26 8.51 4.10
N ASP A 89 12.41 9.02 3.64
CA ASP A 89 13.36 9.67 4.54
C ASP A 89 12.74 10.88 5.26
N GLY A 90 13.04 11.04 6.55
CA GLY A 90 12.45 12.07 7.39
C GLY A 90 10.97 11.87 7.74
N HIS A 91 10.35 10.75 7.35
CA HIS A 91 8.96 10.42 7.65
C HIS A 91 8.82 9.15 8.48
N ARG A 92 7.76 9.06 9.28
CA ARG A 92 7.43 7.83 9.98
C ARG A 92 6.86 6.81 9.00
N ALA A 93 7.48 5.63 8.92
CA ALA A 93 6.97 4.52 8.14
C ALA A 93 5.56 4.10 8.59
N THR A 94 4.75 3.63 7.65
CA THR A 94 3.38 3.17 7.92
C THR A 94 3.12 1.78 7.39
N GLU A 95 2.14 1.10 7.99
CA GLU A 95 1.67 -0.22 7.59
C GLU A 95 0.23 -0.11 7.10
N LEU A 96 -0.06 -0.77 5.99
CA LEU A 96 -1.38 -0.97 5.45
C LEU A 96 -1.69 -2.47 5.38
N ARG A 97 -2.93 -2.83 5.71
CA ARG A 97 -3.40 -4.22 5.76
C ARG A 97 -4.45 -4.44 4.67
N LEU A 98 -4.31 -5.55 3.95
CA LEU A 98 -5.21 -5.98 2.88
C LEU A 98 -5.45 -7.49 3.05
N GLU A 99 -6.70 -7.92 3.01
CA GLU A 99 -7.01 -9.34 3.15
C GLU A 99 -7.05 -10.00 1.76
N LEU A 100 -6.31 -11.09 1.58
CA LEU A 100 -6.50 -11.96 0.42
C LEU A 100 -7.59 -12.97 0.74
N VAL A 101 -8.73 -12.86 0.07
CA VAL A 101 -9.90 -13.72 0.28
C VAL A 101 -10.03 -14.74 -0.85
N PRO A 102 -10.68 -15.90 -0.63
CA PRO A 102 -10.86 -16.89 -1.68
C PRO A 102 -11.53 -16.28 -2.93
N PRO A 103 -11.10 -16.64 -4.15
CA PRO A 103 -11.90 -16.37 -5.34
C PRO A 103 -13.25 -17.11 -5.21
N ALA A 104 -14.35 -16.44 -5.56
CA ALA A 104 -15.67 -17.08 -5.55
C ALA A 104 -15.65 -18.37 -6.41
N PHE A 105 -16.29 -19.43 -5.90
CA PHE A 105 -16.45 -20.71 -6.59
C PHE A 105 -17.68 -20.72 -7.50
#